data_AF-A0A2J2HAD2-F1
#
_entry.id   AF-A0A2J2HAD2-F1
#
_cell.length_a   1.000
_cell.length_b   1.000
_cell.length_c   1.000
_cell.angle_alpha   90.00
_cell.angle_beta   90.00
_cell.angle_gamma   90.00
#
_symmetry.space_group_name_H-M   'P 1'
#
loop_
_entity.id
_entity.type
_entity.pdbx_description
1 polymer ?
#
loop_
_entity_poly.entity_id
_entity_poly.type
_entity_poly.pdbx_seq_one_letter_code
_entity_poly.pdbx_strand_id
1 'polypeptide(L)'
;MDFSVPVGRFRDLEDATLIIRPEGATAVGRGPGGYDEVPVGLEEARAYAAPYVEAYDEFLRKVAEALGTSYEPPDRSNIAKWLEGHVKAVEALGARWAKVVDSVGPFAFRRAVPKVYIPYMGSSITATYLLYPFEGAVVAADNKGRTMAIGSVVVEWGGVAVYRGGLRTLPGAVVLAQAEPRLAPPLEAIARAVSKLVESAAAVRPQP
;
A
#
# COMPACT_ATOMS: atom_id res chain seq x y z
N MET A 1 4.32 9.55 8.69
CA MET A 1 3.53 8.40 8.23
C MET A 1 2.08 8.80 8.33
N ASP A 2 1.36 8.64 7.25
CA ASP A 2 -0.06 8.91 7.16
C ASP A 2 -0.79 7.68 6.61
N PHE A 3 -2.03 7.50 7.07
CA PHE A 3 -2.96 6.54 6.47
C PHE A 3 -4.13 7.29 5.86
N SER A 4 -4.26 7.18 4.54
CA SER A 4 -5.34 7.80 3.77
C SER A 4 -6.47 6.81 3.50
N VAL A 5 -7.67 7.14 3.94
CA VAL A 5 -8.87 6.31 3.83
C VAL A 5 -10.01 7.11 3.19
N PRO A 6 -10.49 6.74 1.98
CA PRO A 6 -11.70 7.34 1.43
C PRO A 6 -12.92 7.00 2.29
N VAL A 7 -13.63 8.03 2.76
CA VAL A 7 -14.82 7.90 3.61
C VAL A 7 -16.10 8.40 2.94
N GLY A 8 -16.01 9.02 1.76
CA GLY A 8 -17.18 9.44 0.98
C GLY A 8 -17.83 10.68 1.59
N ARG A 9 -18.96 10.54 2.28
CA ARG A 9 -19.56 11.66 3.01
C ARG A 9 -19.07 11.68 4.46
N PHE A 10 -18.61 12.84 4.91
CA PHE A 10 -18.19 13.04 6.29
C PHE A 10 -18.58 14.44 6.78
N ARG A 11 -19.55 14.52 7.70
CA ARG A 11 -20.15 15.80 8.12
C ARG A 11 -20.61 16.60 6.89
N ASP A 12 -20.15 17.84 6.73
CA ASP A 12 -20.49 18.70 5.60
C ASP A 12 -19.59 18.49 4.35
N LEU A 13 -18.70 17.48 4.38
CA LEU A 13 -17.79 17.16 3.28
C LEU A 13 -18.35 16.04 2.38
N GLU A 14 -18.27 16.27 1.08
CA GLU A 14 -18.41 15.26 0.02
C GLU A 14 -17.04 14.79 -0.47
N ASP A 15 -16.98 13.58 -1.05
CA ASP A 15 -15.76 12.93 -1.53
C ASP A 15 -14.58 12.98 -0.54
N ALA A 16 -14.92 12.91 0.75
CA ALA A 16 -13.99 13.07 1.84
C ALA A 16 -13.01 11.90 1.95
N THR A 17 -11.76 12.23 2.25
CA THR A 17 -10.69 11.32 2.60
C THR A 17 -10.20 11.65 4.01
N LEU A 18 -10.18 10.65 4.87
CA LEU A 18 -9.61 10.75 6.20
C LEU A 18 -8.10 10.50 6.11
N ILE A 19 -7.30 11.46 6.60
CA ILE A 19 -5.84 11.37 6.68
C ILE A 19 -5.47 11.24 8.16
N ILE A 20 -4.96 10.08 8.55
CA ILE A 20 -4.62 9.75 9.94
C ILE A 20 -3.11 9.79 10.12
N ARG A 21 -2.64 10.55 11.10
CA ARG A 21 -1.23 10.64 11.51
C ARG A 21 -1.11 10.34 13.01
N PRO A 22 0.09 10.04 13.53
CA PRO A 22 0.29 9.81 14.96
C PRO A 22 -0.22 10.95 15.85
N GLU A 23 -0.07 12.19 15.39
CA GLU A 23 -0.45 13.41 16.09
C GLU A 23 -1.93 13.80 15.99
N GLY A 24 -2.70 13.17 15.09
CA GLY A 24 -4.11 13.49 14.88
C GLY A 24 -4.65 13.03 13.53
N ALA A 25 -5.94 13.24 13.30
CA ALA A 25 -6.59 12.93 12.03
C ALA A 25 -7.34 14.14 11.47
N THR A 26 -7.42 14.21 10.15
CA THR A 26 -8.14 15.28 9.43
C THR A 26 -8.94 14.65 8.31
N ALA A 27 -10.21 15.01 8.18
CA ALA A 27 -11.01 14.72 7.00
C ALA A 27 -10.85 15.88 6.00
N VAL A 28 -10.50 15.56 4.76
CA VAL A 28 -10.32 16.51 3.67
C VAL A 28 -11.31 16.16 2.57
N GLY A 29 -12.10 17.12 2.11
CA GLY A 29 -13.12 16.88 1.08
C GLY A 29 -13.73 18.17 0.55
N ARG A 30 -14.77 18.05 -0.26
CA ARG A 30 -15.50 19.19 -0.84
C ARG A 30 -16.60 19.63 0.12
N GLY A 31 -16.46 20.82 0.70
CA GLY A 31 -17.49 21.49 1.49
C GLY A 31 -18.29 22.54 0.69
N PRO A 32 -19.20 23.27 1.38
CA PRO A 32 -20.09 24.26 0.75
C PRO A 32 -19.35 25.43 0.04
N GLY A 33 -18.15 25.77 0.51
CA GLY A 33 -17.33 26.88 0.00
C GLY A 33 -16.14 26.46 -0.88
N GLY A 34 -15.96 25.17 -1.16
CA GLY A 34 -14.77 24.63 -1.83
C GLY A 34 -14.15 23.47 -1.06
N TYR A 35 -12.87 23.16 -1.30
CA TYR A 35 -12.17 22.16 -0.49
C TYR A 35 -11.97 22.66 0.93
N ASP A 36 -12.25 21.81 1.91
CA ASP A 36 -12.19 22.12 3.33
C ASP A 36 -11.57 20.96 4.13
N GLU A 37 -11.07 21.28 5.32
CA GLU A 37 -10.39 20.37 6.23
C GLU A 37 -11.03 20.40 7.61
N VAL A 38 -11.46 19.24 8.09
CA VAL A 38 -12.14 19.11 9.37
C VAL A 38 -11.31 18.23 10.31
N PRO A 39 -10.88 18.73 11.48
CA PRO A 39 -10.20 17.91 12.48
C PRO A 39 -11.09 16.75 12.98
N VAL A 40 -10.47 15.58 13.15
CA VAL A 40 -11.12 14.34 13.59
C VAL A 40 -10.34 13.74 14.75
N GLY A 41 -11.05 13.32 15.80
CA GLY A 41 -10.41 12.63 16.93
C GLY A 41 -9.93 11.23 16.52
N LEU A 42 -8.83 10.75 17.11
CA LEU A 42 -8.26 9.44 16.74
C LEU A 42 -9.22 8.26 16.97
N GLU A 43 -10.09 8.33 18.00
CA GLU A 43 -11.12 7.29 18.24
C GLU A 43 -12.21 7.28 17.16
N GLU A 44 -12.65 8.45 16.69
CA GLU A 44 -13.59 8.55 15.58
C GLU A 44 -12.93 8.06 14.28
N ALA A 45 -11.69 8.48 14.03
CA ALA A 45 -10.90 8.05 12.88
C ALA A 45 -10.68 6.53 12.86
N ARG A 46 -10.47 5.92 14.04
CA ARG A 46 -10.31 4.47 14.21
C ARG A 46 -11.53 3.70 13.69
N ALA A 47 -12.75 4.20 13.89
CA ALA A 47 -13.96 3.52 13.42
C ALA A 47 -13.97 3.33 11.89
N TYR A 48 -13.43 4.32 11.14
CA TYR A 48 -13.33 4.25 9.68
C TYR A 48 -12.09 3.45 9.23
N ALA A 49 -10.98 3.59 9.93
CA ALA A 49 -9.71 2.99 9.51
C ALA A 49 -9.55 1.52 9.89
N ALA A 50 -10.08 1.10 11.04
CA ALA A 50 -9.84 -0.24 11.60
C ALA A 50 -10.12 -1.37 10.60
N PRO A 51 -11.24 -1.40 9.85
CA PRO A 51 -11.50 -2.48 8.91
C PRO A 51 -10.44 -2.56 7.79
N TYR A 52 -9.93 -1.41 7.33
CA TYR A 52 -8.83 -1.40 6.39
C TYR A 52 -7.54 -1.89 7.03
N VAL A 53 -7.17 -1.38 8.22
CA VAL A 53 -5.93 -1.82 8.89
C VAL A 53 -5.96 -3.32 9.19
N GLU A 54 -7.10 -3.91 9.50
CA GLU A 54 -7.26 -5.37 9.63
C GLU A 54 -7.01 -6.12 8.32
N ALA A 55 -7.52 -5.61 7.20
CA ALA A 55 -7.23 -6.17 5.88
C ALA A 55 -5.73 -6.09 5.55
N TYR A 56 -5.09 -4.99 5.96
CA TYR A 56 -3.65 -4.78 5.84
C TYR A 56 -2.82 -5.72 6.73
N ASP A 57 -3.26 -6.00 7.95
CA ASP A 57 -2.64 -7.00 8.84
C ASP A 57 -2.71 -8.41 8.24
N GLU A 58 -3.87 -8.79 7.66
CA GLU A 58 -4.01 -10.06 6.93
C GLU A 58 -3.08 -10.11 5.71
N PHE A 59 -3.00 -9.02 4.96
CA PHE A 59 -2.07 -8.90 3.85
C PHE A 59 -0.62 -9.11 4.30
N LEU A 60 -0.17 -8.43 5.35
CA LEU A 60 1.19 -8.59 5.88
C LEU A 60 1.44 -10.00 6.40
N ARG A 61 0.44 -10.67 6.97
CA ARG A 61 0.53 -12.09 7.36
C ARG A 61 0.81 -12.98 6.16
N LYS A 62 0.10 -12.78 5.05
CA LYS A 62 0.31 -13.55 3.81
C LYS A 62 1.66 -13.26 3.15
N VAL A 63 2.12 -12.00 3.20
CA VAL A 63 3.47 -11.63 2.75
C VAL A 63 4.54 -12.28 3.64
N ALA A 64 4.37 -12.27 4.96
CA ALA A 64 5.28 -12.89 5.90
C ALA A 64 5.41 -14.40 5.65
N GLU A 65 4.27 -15.10 5.48
CA GLU A 65 4.23 -16.52 5.10
C GLU A 65 5.03 -16.77 3.82
N ALA A 66 4.82 -15.95 2.77
CA ALA A 66 5.52 -16.06 1.49
C ALA A 66 7.05 -15.82 1.61
N LEU A 67 7.47 -15.02 2.58
CA LEU A 67 8.88 -14.73 2.89
C LEU A 67 9.46 -15.67 3.96
N GLY A 68 8.76 -16.75 4.31
CA GLY A 68 9.24 -17.75 5.27
C GLY A 68 9.35 -17.22 6.70
N THR A 69 8.44 -16.36 7.12
CA THR A 69 8.39 -15.81 8.48
C THR A 69 6.95 -15.69 8.98
N SER A 70 6.77 -15.24 10.22
CA SER A 70 5.48 -14.95 10.82
C SER A 70 5.27 -13.45 10.95
N TYR A 71 4.01 -13.05 10.99
CA TYR A 71 3.58 -11.69 11.30
C TYR A 71 2.73 -11.74 12.56
N GLU A 72 3.08 -10.91 13.54
CA GLU A 72 2.29 -10.68 14.74
C GLU A 72 1.63 -9.30 14.62
N PRO A 73 0.30 -9.21 14.79
CA PRO A 73 -0.37 -7.92 14.79
C PRO A 73 0.22 -7.00 15.87
N PRO A 74 0.43 -5.71 15.55
CA PRO A 74 0.97 -4.74 16.51
C PRO A 74 -0.07 -4.33 17.55
N ASP A 75 0.33 -3.48 18.49
CA ASP A 75 -0.56 -2.88 19.51
C ASP A 75 -1.74 -2.15 18.84
N ARG A 76 -2.96 -2.69 19.05
CA ARG A 76 -4.23 -2.16 18.51
C ARG A 76 -4.97 -1.25 19.48
N SER A 77 -4.37 -0.86 20.61
CA SER A 77 -5.00 -0.03 21.65
C SER A 77 -5.41 1.36 21.15
N ASN A 78 -4.70 1.91 20.17
CA ASN A 78 -5.04 3.13 19.44
C ASN A 78 -4.59 2.98 17.98
N ILE A 79 -5.32 3.60 17.05
CA ILE A 79 -5.03 3.57 15.63
C ILE A 79 -3.61 4.09 15.30
N ALA A 80 -3.11 5.10 16.02
CA ALA A 80 -1.76 5.62 15.81
C ALA A 80 -0.67 4.55 16.04
N LYS A 81 -0.76 3.81 17.15
CA LYS A 81 0.18 2.73 17.47
C LYS A 81 0.06 1.55 16.52
N TRP A 82 -1.16 1.25 16.08
CA TRP A 82 -1.40 0.18 15.11
C TRP A 82 -0.70 0.50 13.79
N LEU A 83 -0.88 1.72 13.27
CA LEU A 83 -0.22 2.18 12.04
C LEU A 83 1.31 2.22 12.19
N GLU A 84 1.82 2.66 13.34
CA GLU A 84 3.25 2.65 13.63
C GLU A 84 3.84 1.23 13.55
N GLY A 85 3.18 0.28 14.20
CA GLY A 85 3.58 -1.12 14.15
C GLY A 85 3.45 -1.74 12.75
N HIS A 86 2.44 -1.32 11.99
CA HIS A 86 2.27 -1.76 10.60
C HIS A 86 3.46 -1.35 9.73
N VAL A 87 3.94 -0.11 9.83
CA VAL A 87 5.12 0.32 9.05
C VAL A 87 6.39 -0.38 9.49
N LYS A 88 6.59 -0.59 10.80
CA LYS A 88 7.73 -1.40 11.27
C LYS A 88 7.71 -2.81 10.67
N ALA A 89 6.53 -3.41 10.53
CA ALA A 89 6.38 -4.70 9.88
C ALA A 89 6.67 -4.64 8.38
N VAL A 90 6.22 -3.59 7.67
CA VAL A 90 6.55 -3.35 6.25
C VAL A 90 8.07 -3.23 6.04
N GLU A 91 8.77 -2.50 6.90
CA GLU A 91 10.22 -2.34 6.85
C GLU A 91 10.94 -3.68 7.12
N ALA A 92 10.52 -4.41 8.15
CA ALA A 92 11.10 -5.71 8.51
C ALA A 92 10.92 -6.75 7.38
N LEU A 93 9.72 -6.81 6.79
CA LEU A 93 9.45 -7.68 5.64
C LEU A 93 10.17 -7.20 4.37
N GLY A 94 10.33 -5.89 4.20
CA GLY A 94 11.17 -5.30 3.15
C GLY A 94 12.62 -5.77 3.24
N ALA A 95 13.21 -5.80 4.44
CA ALA A 95 14.56 -6.32 4.65
C ALA A 95 14.69 -7.81 4.31
N ARG A 96 13.64 -8.61 4.51
CA ARG A 96 13.61 -10.02 4.07
C ARG A 96 13.50 -10.14 2.57
N TRP A 97 12.60 -9.38 1.95
CA TRP A 97 12.48 -9.30 0.50
C TRP A 97 13.79 -8.86 -0.17
N ALA A 98 14.51 -7.90 0.42
CA ALA A 98 15.81 -7.44 -0.08
C ALA A 98 16.77 -8.61 -0.32
N LYS A 99 16.85 -9.57 0.62
CA LYS A 99 17.71 -10.76 0.48
C LYS A 99 17.28 -11.66 -0.67
N VAL A 100 15.97 -11.73 -0.96
CA VAL A 100 15.44 -12.50 -2.09
C VAL A 100 15.78 -11.82 -3.41
N VAL A 101 15.50 -10.53 -3.55
CA VAL A 101 15.76 -9.83 -4.81
C VAL A 101 17.26 -9.69 -5.11
N ASP A 102 18.10 -9.62 -4.07
CA ASP A 102 19.56 -9.62 -4.21
C ASP A 102 20.06 -10.91 -4.90
N SER A 103 19.35 -12.05 -4.78
CA SER A 103 19.73 -13.33 -5.41
C SER A 103 19.15 -13.57 -6.81
N VAL A 104 18.23 -12.72 -7.28
CA VAL A 104 17.64 -12.82 -8.64
C VAL A 104 18.67 -12.46 -9.72
N GLY A 105 19.59 -11.55 -9.42
CA GLY A 105 20.53 -10.98 -10.39
C GLY A 105 19.90 -9.89 -11.27
N PRO A 106 20.62 -9.41 -12.30
CA PRO A 106 20.14 -8.33 -13.15
C PRO A 106 18.89 -8.72 -13.95
N PHE A 107 17.93 -7.80 -14.02
CA PHE A 107 16.74 -7.95 -14.84
C PHE A 107 16.23 -6.58 -15.27
N ALA A 108 15.58 -6.51 -16.42
CA ALA A 108 14.88 -5.32 -16.86
C ALA A 108 13.60 -5.72 -17.59
N PHE A 109 12.50 -5.06 -17.27
CA PHE A 109 11.25 -5.27 -17.98
C PHE A 109 10.40 -4.00 -18.01
N ARG A 110 9.45 -4.01 -18.95
CA ARG A 110 8.36 -3.05 -19.06
C ARG A 110 7.10 -3.82 -19.46
N ARG A 111 6.04 -3.75 -18.66
CA ARG A 111 4.81 -4.53 -18.83
C ARG A 111 3.58 -3.65 -18.69
N ALA A 112 2.65 -3.76 -19.63
CA ALA A 112 1.31 -3.23 -19.43
C ALA A 112 0.57 -4.12 -18.42
N VAL A 113 -0.02 -3.50 -17.40
CA VAL A 113 -0.77 -4.17 -16.35
C VAL A 113 -2.19 -3.59 -16.34
N PRO A 114 -3.26 -4.41 -16.46
CA PRO A 114 -4.62 -3.89 -16.56
C PRO A 114 -5.03 -2.99 -15.40
N LYS A 115 -4.63 -3.34 -14.18
CA LYS A 115 -4.86 -2.56 -12.96
C LYS A 115 -3.65 -2.68 -12.04
N VAL A 116 -3.08 -1.56 -11.63
CA VAL A 116 -1.99 -1.53 -10.64
C VAL A 116 -2.49 -0.93 -9.34
N TYR A 117 -2.43 -1.74 -8.30
CA TYR A 117 -2.81 -1.38 -6.94
C TYR A 117 -1.58 -0.93 -6.15
N ILE A 118 -1.70 0.18 -5.43
CA ILE A 118 -0.59 0.78 -4.68
C ILE A 118 -0.98 0.93 -3.21
N PRO A 119 -0.81 -0.12 -2.38
CA PRO A 119 -1.15 -0.06 -0.96
C PRO A 119 -0.26 0.89 -0.15
N TYR A 120 0.90 1.27 -0.69
CA TYR A 120 1.90 2.11 -0.04
C TYR A 120 2.47 3.12 -1.04
N MET A 121 2.53 4.40 -0.68
CA MET A 121 3.11 5.45 -1.51
C MET A 121 4.07 6.30 -0.65
N GLY A 122 5.36 6.31 -0.99
CA GLY A 122 6.37 6.92 -0.13
C GLY A 122 6.42 6.26 1.25
N SER A 123 6.20 7.05 2.30
CA SER A 123 6.10 6.58 3.70
C SER A 123 4.65 6.45 4.20
N SER A 124 3.70 6.48 3.27
CA SER A 124 2.25 6.50 3.52
C SER A 124 1.61 5.15 3.21
N ILE A 125 0.61 4.79 4.02
CA ILE A 125 -0.32 3.70 3.75
C ILE A 125 -1.55 4.32 3.08
N THR A 126 -2.18 3.66 2.11
CA THR A 126 -3.34 4.25 1.43
C THR A 126 -4.34 3.22 0.93
N ALA A 127 -5.59 3.35 1.38
CA ALA A 127 -6.70 2.60 0.80
C ALA A 127 -7.17 3.20 -0.54
N THR A 128 -6.80 4.45 -0.84
CA THR A 128 -7.23 5.15 -2.06
C THR A 128 -6.83 4.40 -3.33
N TYR A 129 -5.57 3.99 -3.46
CA TYR A 129 -5.11 3.27 -4.66
C TYR A 129 -5.34 1.75 -4.61
N LEU A 130 -6.07 1.28 -3.59
CA LEU A 130 -6.71 -0.04 -3.60
C LEU A 130 -8.11 0.06 -4.21
N LEU A 131 -8.86 1.10 -3.83
CA LEU A 131 -10.23 1.35 -4.32
C LEU A 131 -10.25 1.99 -5.72
N TYR A 132 -9.23 2.78 -6.05
CA TYR A 132 -9.07 3.49 -7.31
C TYR A 132 -7.69 3.20 -7.90
N PRO A 133 -7.49 2.00 -8.48
CA PRO A 133 -6.19 1.61 -9.04
C PRO A 133 -5.85 2.39 -10.31
N PHE A 134 -4.58 2.37 -10.70
CA PHE A 134 -4.15 2.89 -11.99
C PHE A 134 -4.49 1.88 -13.09
N GLU A 135 -5.52 2.17 -13.88
CA GLU A 135 -5.98 1.31 -14.96
C GLU A 135 -5.15 1.49 -16.24
N GLY A 136 -4.79 0.39 -16.90
CA GLY A 136 -3.98 0.43 -18.13
C GLY A 136 -2.58 1.00 -17.94
N ALA A 137 -2.03 0.90 -16.72
CA ALA A 137 -0.71 1.43 -16.41
C ALA A 137 0.42 0.52 -16.94
N VAL A 138 1.60 1.11 -17.07
CA VAL A 138 2.83 0.37 -17.38
C VAL A 138 3.67 0.26 -16.13
N VAL A 139 4.07 -0.95 -15.77
CA VAL A 139 5.04 -1.21 -14.72
C VAL A 139 6.39 -1.48 -15.38
N ALA A 140 7.40 -0.71 -14.98
CA ALA A 140 8.77 -0.88 -15.43
C ALA A 140 9.69 -1.12 -14.23
N ALA A 141 10.65 -2.02 -14.38
CA ALA A 141 11.67 -2.25 -13.38
C ALA A 141 13.01 -2.51 -14.06
N ASP A 142 14.08 -1.99 -13.48
CA ASP A 142 15.45 -2.18 -13.93
C ASP A 142 16.33 -2.45 -12.70
N ASN A 143 16.85 -3.66 -12.61
CA ASN A 143 17.87 -4.06 -11.67
C ASN A 143 19.21 -4.17 -12.39
N LYS A 144 20.11 -3.22 -12.12
CA LYS A 144 21.48 -3.23 -12.69
C LYS A 144 22.48 -4.01 -11.83
N GLY A 145 22.06 -4.41 -10.64
CA GLY A 145 22.92 -4.99 -9.63
C GLY A 145 23.18 -6.48 -9.84
N ARG A 146 24.45 -6.89 -9.72
CA ARG A 146 24.86 -8.31 -9.83
C ARG A 146 24.88 -9.03 -8.48
N THR A 147 25.31 -8.35 -7.42
CA THR A 147 25.46 -8.91 -6.07
C THR A 147 24.37 -8.41 -5.12
N MET A 148 23.85 -7.23 -5.38
CA MET A 148 22.81 -6.57 -4.61
C MET A 148 21.92 -5.84 -5.61
N ALA A 149 20.60 -5.91 -5.43
CA ALA A 149 19.66 -5.26 -6.34
C ALA A 149 19.78 -3.73 -6.25
N ILE A 150 19.97 -3.07 -7.38
CA ILE A 150 20.08 -1.61 -7.47
C ILE A 150 19.12 -1.13 -8.55
N GLY A 151 18.11 -0.37 -8.11
CA GLY A 151 17.13 0.23 -8.99
C GLY A 151 15.78 0.43 -8.32
N SER A 152 14.78 0.67 -9.15
CA SER A 152 13.40 0.92 -8.73
C SER A 152 12.42 0.23 -9.66
N VAL A 153 11.27 -0.13 -9.10
CA VAL A 153 10.06 -0.36 -9.87
C VAL A 153 9.30 0.97 -9.99
N VAL A 154 8.76 1.23 -11.17
CA VAL A 154 8.05 2.47 -11.53
C VAL A 154 6.71 2.09 -12.12
N VAL A 155 5.65 2.80 -11.72
CA VAL A 155 4.35 2.74 -12.38
C VAL A 155 4.18 4.02 -13.19
N GLU A 156 3.90 3.86 -14.47
CA GLU A 156 3.64 4.93 -15.40
C GLU A 156 2.17 4.87 -15.85
N TRP A 157 1.49 6.02 -15.77
CA TRP A 157 0.09 6.14 -16.13
C TRP A 157 -0.13 7.49 -16.83
N GLY A 158 -0.81 7.48 -17.98
CA GLY A 158 -0.99 8.69 -18.80
C GLY A 158 0.32 9.32 -19.30
N GLY A 159 1.40 8.56 -19.40
CA GLY A 159 2.74 9.06 -19.80
C GLY A 159 3.56 9.67 -18.66
N VAL A 160 3.09 9.59 -17.42
CA VAL A 160 3.77 10.17 -16.24
C VAL A 160 4.08 9.08 -15.22
N ALA A 161 5.23 9.18 -14.54
CA ALA A 161 5.56 8.29 -13.43
C ALA A 161 4.74 8.67 -12.19
N VAL A 162 3.71 7.89 -11.87
CA VAL A 162 2.81 8.10 -10.73
C VAL A 162 3.30 7.43 -9.44
N TYR A 163 4.23 6.47 -9.56
CA TYR A 163 4.84 5.79 -8.44
C TYR A 163 6.27 5.37 -8.73
N ARG A 164 7.12 5.40 -7.69
CA ARG A 164 8.47 4.84 -7.70
C ARG A 164 8.75 4.17 -6.35
N GLY A 165 9.10 2.90 -6.37
CA GLY A 165 9.48 2.10 -5.20
C GLY A 165 10.85 1.47 -5.39
N GLY A 166 11.68 1.43 -4.34
CA GLY A 166 12.98 0.76 -4.41
C GLY A 166 12.81 -0.75 -4.54
N LEU A 167 13.64 -1.41 -5.36
CA LEU A 167 13.54 -2.86 -5.58
C LEU A 167 13.71 -3.69 -4.30
N ARG A 168 14.42 -3.17 -3.29
CA ARG A 168 14.69 -3.82 -2.00
C ARG A 168 13.65 -3.49 -0.93
N THR A 169 12.58 -2.78 -1.28
CA THR A 169 11.51 -2.39 -0.34
C THR A 169 10.29 -3.28 -0.54
N LEU A 170 9.50 -3.51 0.53
CA LEU A 170 8.24 -4.25 0.39
C LEU A 170 7.25 -3.54 -0.56
N PRO A 171 7.05 -2.20 -0.50
CA PRO A 171 6.25 -1.48 -1.50
C PRO A 171 6.69 -1.77 -2.94
N GLY A 172 8.00 -1.81 -3.19
CA GLY A 172 8.53 -2.19 -4.49
C GLY A 172 8.20 -3.64 -4.87
N ALA A 173 8.35 -4.58 -3.94
CA ALA A 173 7.99 -5.99 -4.16
C ALA A 173 6.50 -6.17 -4.52
N VAL A 174 5.62 -5.39 -3.89
CA VAL A 174 4.17 -5.42 -4.12
C VAL A 174 3.81 -5.00 -5.53
N VAL A 175 4.44 -3.94 -6.06
CA VAL A 175 4.22 -3.52 -7.44
C VAL A 175 4.87 -4.52 -8.42
N LEU A 176 6.07 -5.00 -8.08
CA LEU A 176 6.79 -6.01 -8.88
C LEU A 176 5.97 -7.29 -9.05
N ALA A 177 5.33 -7.76 -7.97
CA ALA A 177 4.49 -8.96 -7.94
C ALA A 177 3.31 -8.89 -8.90
N GLN A 178 2.72 -7.70 -9.09
CA GLN A 178 1.58 -7.50 -9.99
C GLN A 178 1.98 -7.54 -11.48
N ALA A 179 3.25 -7.24 -11.78
CA ALA A 179 3.74 -7.13 -13.16
C ALA A 179 4.55 -8.34 -13.64
N GLU A 180 5.34 -8.95 -12.75
CA GLU A 180 6.18 -10.11 -13.08
C GLU A 180 6.24 -11.09 -11.88
N PRO A 181 5.12 -11.77 -11.54
CA PRO A 181 5.02 -12.66 -10.38
C PRO A 181 5.97 -13.86 -10.44
N ARG A 182 6.50 -14.20 -11.62
CA ARG A 182 7.42 -15.31 -11.84
C ARG A 182 8.89 -14.94 -11.66
N LEU A 183 9.20 -13.65 -11.46
CA LEU A 183 10.58 -13.18 -11.33
C LEU A 183 11.29 -13.78 -10.11
N ALA A 184 10.56 -13.99 -9.02
CA ALA A 184 11.09 -14.62 -7.81
C ALA A 184 9.98 -15.41 -7.09
N PRO A 185 10.31 -16.52 -6.40
CA PRO A 185 9.30 -17.42 -5.81
C PRO A 185 8.24 -16.73 -4.92
N PRO A 186 8.57 -15.76 -4.05
CA PRO A 186 7.57 -15.14 -3.18
C PRO A 186 6.56 -14.24 -3.92
N LEU A 187 6.90 -13.74 -5.11
CA LEU A 187 6.12 -12.70 -5.78
C LEU A 187 4.73 -13.18 -6.20
N GLU A 188 4.59 -14.44 -6.61
CA GLU A 188 3.28 -15.01 -6.95
C GLU A 188 2.33 -15.03 -5.74
N ALA A 189 2.84 -15.37 -4.56
CA ALA A 189 2.07 -15.34 -3.32
C ALA A 189 1.75 -13.90 -2.89
N ILE A 190 2.68 -12.96 -3.07
CA ILE A 190 2.46 -11.53 -2.81
C ILE A 190 1.36 -10.99 -3.74
N ALA A 191 1.36 -11.35 -5.03
CA ALA A 191 0.32 -10.93 -5.98
C ALA A 191 -1.08 -11.41 -5.57
N ARG A 192 -1.20 -12.65 -5.08
CA ARG A 192 -2.44 -13.18 -4.50
C ARG A 192 -2.84 -12.42 -3.23
N ALA A 193 -1.88 -12.11 -2.36
CA ALA A 193 -2.15 -11.34 -1.15
C ALA A 193 -2.67 -9.93 -1.47
N VAL A 194 -2.13 -9.27 -2.50
CA VAL A 194 -2.64 -7.97 -3.00
C VAL A 194 -4.08 -8.11 -3.48
N SER A 195 -4.39 -9.16 -4.25
CA SER A 195 -5.75 -9.38 -4.76
C SER A 195 -6.76 -9.51 -3.60
N LYS A 196 -6.42 -10.29 -2.57
CA LYS A 196 -7.24 -10.44 -1.35
C LYS A 196 -7.37 -9.15 -0.52
N LEU A 197 -6.31 -8.34 -0.48
CA LEU A 197 -6.33 -7.02 0.16
C LEU A 197 -7.33 -6.10 -0.56
N VAL A 198 -7.32 -6.08 -1.89
CA VAL A 198 -8.24 -5.28 -2.70
C VAL A 198 -9.68 -5.72 -2.48
N GLU A 199 -9.95 -7.03 -2.48
CA GLU A 199 -11.29 -7.59 -2.18
C GLU A 199 -11.79 -7.14 -0.80
N SER A 200 -10.95 -7.26 0.22
CA SER A 200 -11.27 -6.83 1.59
C SER A 200 -11.53 -5.33 1.67
N ALA A 201 -10.67 -4.51 1.06
CA ALA A 201 -10.84 -3.05 1.05
C ALA A 201 -12.11 -2.62 0.31
N ALA A 202 -12.44 -3.27 -0.81
CA ALA A 202 -13.66 -3.00 -1.56
C ALA A 202 -14.92 -3.35 -0.76
N ALA A 203 -14.88 -4.38 0.09
CA ALA A 203 -15.99 -4.77 0.97
C ALA A 203 -16.22 -3.78 2.13
N VAL A 204 -15.19 -3.01 2.52
CA VAL A 204 -15.29 -1.97 3.56
C VAL A 204 -15.90 -0.68 3.03
N ARG A 205 -15.71 -0.38 1.73
CA ARG A 205 -16.12 0.89 1.13
C ARG A 205 -17.59 1.19 1.45
N PRO A 206 -17.92 2.34 2.07
CA PRO A 206 -19.30 2.73 2.28
C PRO A 206 -20.00 2.76 0.92
N GLN A 207 -21.11 2.02 0.80
CA GLN A 207 -21.92 2.05 -0.40
C GLN A 207 -22.49 3.47 -0.59
N PRO A 208 -22.60 3.96 -1.84
CA PRO A 208 -23.09 5.30 -2.13
C PRO A 208 -24.49 5.58 -1.56
#